data_AF-A0A950QKM6-F1
#
_entry.id   AF-A0A950QKM6-F1
#
_cell.length_a   1.000
_cell.length_b   1.000
_cell.length_c   1.000
_cell.angle_alpha   90.00
_cell.angle_beta   90.00
_cell.angle_gamma   90.00
#
_symmetry.space_group_name_H-M   'P 1'
#
loop_
_entity.id
_entity.type
_entity.pdbx_description
1 polymer ?
#
loop_
_entity_poly.entity_id
_entity_poly.type
_entity_poly.pdbx_seq_one_letter_code
_entity_poly.pdbx_strand_id
1 'polypeptide(L)'
;MSEVVKLDPADVAGGRVEFASFPSKLASLDVEAYRGKHVQLEGCAPTWAHLLVAGKLFNVAAAVDFVVDDGKSGKAVEVFRKG
;
A
#
# COMPACT_ATOMS: atom_id res chain seq x y z
N MET A 1 8.94 -2.40 -18.92
CA MET A 1 7.77 -2.27 -18.04
C MET A 1 8.27 -2.41 -16.63
N SER A 2 8.11 -1.38 -15.81
CA SER A 2 8.50 -1.39 -14.39
C SER A 2 7.70 -2.48 -13.67
N GLU A 3 8.34 -3.26 -12.81
CA GLU A 3 7.68 -4.29 -12.01
C GLU A 3 6.64 -3.65 -11.08
N VAL A 4 5.40 -4.13 -11.13
CA VAL A 4 4.32 -3.73 -10.21
C VAL A 4 4.32 -4.69 -9.03
N VAL A 5 4.48 -4.16 -7.82
CA VAL A 5 4.45 -4.94 -6.57
C VAL A 5 3.15 -4.68 -5.84
N LYS A 6 2.47 -5.76 -5.48
CA LYS A 6 1.23 -5.72 -4.70
C LYS A 6 1.55 -5.68 -3.21
N LEU A 7 0.77 -4.90 -2.45
CA LEU A 7 0.87 -4.82 -1.01
C LEU A 7 -0.52 -4.67 -0.39
N ASP A 8 -0.91 -5.65 0.43
CA ASP A 8 -2.14 -5.59 1.24
C ASP A 8 -1.79 -5.08 2.65
N PRO A 9 -2.45 -4.04 3.19
CA PRO A 9 -2.28 -3.65 4.58
C PRO A 9 -2.54 -4.79 5.59
N ALA A 10 -3.35 -5.78 5.26
CA ALA A 10 -3.54 -6.97 6.09
C ALA A 10 -2.24 -7.77 6.27
N ASP A 11 -1.39 -7.84 5.25
CA ASP A 11 -0.07 -8.50 5.34
C ASP A 11 0.85 -7.74 6.31
N VAL A 12 0.80 -6.40 6.28
CA VAL A 12 1.54 -5.55 7.23
C VAL A 12 1.05 -5.77 8.65
N ALA A 13 -0.26 -5.92 8.85
CA ALA A 13 -0.84 -6.19 10.16
C ALA A 13 -0.55 -7.61 10.67
N GLY A 14 -0.25 -8.56 9.77
CA GLY A 14 -0.23 -9.99 10.06
C GLY A 14 -1.64 -10.58 10.22
N GLY A 15 -2.62 -10.03 9.49
CA GLY A 15 -4.03 -10.44 9.53
C GLY A 15 -4.98 -9.25 9.65
N ARG A 16 -5.89 -9.31 10.63
CA ARG A 16 -6.91 -8.26 10.82
C ARG A 16 -6.25 -6.92 11.15
N VAL A 17 -6.63 -5.89 10.41
CA VAL A 17 -6.13 -4.53 10.61
C VAL A 17 -6.88 -3.85 11.78
N GLU A 18 -6.15 -3.53 12.84
CA GLU A 18 -6.68 -2.83 14.02
C GLU A 18 -5.93 -1.51 14.26
N PHE A 19 -6.66 -0.43 14.49
CA PHE A 19 -6.07 0.91 14.60
C PHE A 19 -5.03 1.01 15.73
N ALA A 20 -5.25 0.32 16.85
CA ALA A 20 -4.35 0.38 18.01
C ALA A 20 -2.97 -0.25 17.76
N SER A 21 -2.89 -1.30 16.95
CA SER A 21 -1.66 -2.07 16.72
C SER A 21 -0.99 -1.74 15.38
N PHE A 22 -1.76 -1.32 14.38
CA PHE A 22 -1.28 -1.11 13.02
C PHE A 22 -0.10 -0.14 12.90
N PRO A 23 -0.06 1.03 13.58
CA PRO A 23 1.07 1.95 13.47
C PRO A 23 2.42 1.32 13.87
N SER A 24 2.43 0.46 14.90
CA SER A 24 3.65 -0.23 15.35
C SER A 24 4.11 -1.30 14.35
N LYS A 25 3.17 -1.99 13.70
CA LYS A 25 3.46 -2.96 12.64
C LYS A 25 4.00 -2.27 11.39
N LEU A 26 3.35 -1.19 10.97
CA LEU A 26 3.78 -0.36 9.84
C LEU A 26 5.17 0.24 10.07
N ALA A 27 5.53 0.57 11.32
CA ALA A 27 6.87 1.05 11.65
C ALA A 27 7.96 0.01 11.38
N SER A 28 7.61 -1.29 11.42
CA SER A 28 8.51 -2.41 11.19
C SER A 28 8.55 -2.88 9.72
N LEU A 29 7.76 -2.25 8.84
CA LEU A 29 7.75 -2.56 7.41
C LEU A 29 9.12 -2.25 6.79
N ASP A 30 9.72 -3.23 6.12
CA ASP A 30 10.92 -3.02 5.32
C ASP A 30 10.58 -2.25 4.04
N VAL A 31 10.73 -0.92 4.11
CA VAL A 31 10.40 -0.04 3.00
C VAL A 31 11.38 -0.17 1.83
N GLU A 32 12.60 -0.67 2.05
CA GLU A 32 13.63 -0.77 1.01
C GLU A 32 13.24 -1.75 -0.08
N ALA A 33 12.46 -2.78 0.26
CA ALA A 33 11.90 -3.74 -0.69
C ALA A 33 11.03 -3.10 -1.79
N TYR A 34 10.53 -1.87 -1.57
CA TYR A 34 9.66 -1.12 -2.47
C TYR A 34 10.36 0.04 -3.17
N ARG A 35 11.65 0.26 -2.91
CA ARG A 35 12.40 1.41 -3.45
C ARG A 35 12.38 1.42 -4.97
N GLY A 36 11.95 2.54 -5.55
CA GLY A 36 11.89 2.74 -7.00
C GLY A 36 10.88 1.86 -7.74
N LYS A 37 10.05 1.09 -7.01
CA LYS A 37 9.03 0.23 -7.61
C LYS A 37 7.70 0.96 -7.73
N HIS A 38 6.83 0.43 -8.60
CA HIS A 38 5.43 0.81 -8.63
C HIS A 38 4.67 -0.10 -7.68
N VAL A 39 4.11 0.45 -6.60
CA VAL A 39 3.35 -0.29 -5.60
C VAL A 39 1.86 -0.15 -5.87
N GLN A 40 1.14 -1.28 -5.89
CA GLN A 40 -0.32 -1.32 -5.90
C GLN A 40 -0.81 -1.77 -4.54
N LEU A 41 -1.54 -0.89 -3.86
CA LEU A 41 -2.26 -1.20 -2.64
C LEU A 41 -3.59 -1.88 -3.00
N GLU A 42 -3.81 -3.06 -2.46
CA GLU A 42 -5.02 -3.85 -2.70
C GLU A 42 -5.54 -4.47 -1.39
N GLY A 43 -6.69 -5.14 -1.45
CA GLY A 43 -7.28 -5.81 -0.30
C GLY A 43 -8.39 -5.02 0.42
N CYS A 44 -9.05 -5.70 1.34
CA CYS A 44 -10.25 -5.19 2.04
C CYS A 44 -9.93 -4.49 3.38
N ALA A 45 -8.76 -3.87 3.51
CA ALA A 45 -8.42 -3.11 4.70
C ALA A 45 -9.19 -1.77 4.76
N PRO A 46 -9.38 -1.18 5.95
CA PRO A 46 -9.97 0.16 6.06
C PRO A 46 -9.16 1.21 5.27
N THR A 47 -9.84 2.23 4.72
CA THR A 47 -9.20 3.28 3.91
C THR A 47 -8.03 3.96 4.64
N TRP A 48 -8.16 4.21 5.95
CA TRP A 48 -7.09 4.83 6.74
C TRP A 48 -5.80 3.99 6.76
N ALA A 49 -5.89 2.65 6.70
CA ALA A 49 -4.72 1.78 6.70
C ALA A 49 -3.97 1.87 5.37
N HIS A 50 -4.71 1.86 4.27
CA HIS A 50 -4.16 2.11 2.93
C HIS A 50 -3.44 3.46 2.86
N LEU A 51 -4.04 4.52 3.42
CA LEU A 51 -3.44 5.86 3.45
C LEU A 51 -2.14 5.91 4.28
N LEU A 52 -2.10 5.23 5.42
CA LEU A 52 -0.88 5.15 6.24
C LEU A 52 0.24 4.39 5.53
N VAL A 53 -0.08 3.26 4.88
CA VAL A 53 0.90 2.49 4.07
C VAL A 53 1.40 3.33 2.90
N ALA A 54 0.50 3.97 2.15
CA ALA A 54 0.86 4.86 1.05
C ALA A 54 1.81 5.97 1.54
N GLY A 55 1.45 6.65 2.62
CA GLY A 55 2.25 7.72 3.21
C GLY A 55 3.65 7.26 3.62
N LYS A 56 3.79 6.03 4.14
CA LYS A 56 5.09 5.42 4.49
C LYS A 56 5.98 5.16 3.27
N LEU A 57 5.37 4.95 2.10
CA LEU A 57 6.05 4.68 0.83
C LEU A 57 6.34 5.95 0.01
N PHE A 58 5.77 7.10 0.40
CA PHE A 58 6.09 8.38 -0.25
C PHE A 58 7.59 8.65 -0.18
N ASN A 59 8.18 9.03 -1.31
CA ASN A 59 9.62 9.20 -1.55
C ASN A 59 10.47 7.91 -1.63
N VAL A 60 9.94 6.75 -1.25
CA VAL A 60 10.62 5.45 -1.38
C VAL A 60 10.24 4.79 -2.71
N ALA A 61 8.95 4.60 -2.95
CA ALA A 61 8.43 4.05 -4.19
C ALA A 61 8.56 5.05 -5.36
N ALA A 62 8.59 4.54 -6.60
CA ALA A 62 8.44 5.38 -7.79
C ALA A 62 6.97 5.79 -8.01
N ALA A 63 6.04 4.94 -7.57
CA ALA A 63 4.62 5.17 -7.66
C ALA A 63 3.85 4.37 -6.61
N VAL A 64 2.68 4.87 -6.20
CA VAL A 64 1.71 4.16 -5.38
C VAL A 64 0.32 4.36 -5.98
N ASP A 65 -0.36 3.26 -6.28
CA ASP A 65 -1.78 3.24 -6.66
C ASP A 65 -2.59 2.49 -5.61
N PHE A 66 -3.88 2.81 -5.52
CA PHE A 66 -4.85 2.04 -4.76
C PHE A 66 -5.83 1.36 -5.72
N VAL A 67 -6.03 0.05 -5.57
CA VAL A 67 -6.98 -0.71 -6.38
C VAL A 67 -8.36 -0.63 -5.75
N VAL A 68 -9.27 0.06 -6.42
CA VAL A 68 -10.69 0.06 -6.08
C VAL A 68 -11.37 -1.08 -6.84
N ASP A 69 -11.87 -2.07 -6.12
CA ASP A 69 -12.71 -3.12 -6.69
C ASP A 69 -14.17 -2.67 -6.75
N ASP A 70 -14.73 -2.60 -7.96
CA ASP A 70 -16.14 -2.28 -8.20
C ASP A 70 -17.04 -3.53 -8.31
N GLY A 71 -16.50 -4.70 -7.96
CA GLY A 71 -17.17 -6.01 -8.07
C GLY A 71 -17.17 -6.58 -9.49
N LYS A 72 -16.53 -5.90 -10.46
CA LYS A 72 -16.36 -6.37 -11.84
C LYS A 72 -14.89 -6.40 -12.24
N SER A 73 -14.13 -5.38 -11.88
CA SER A 73 -12.70 -5.25 -12.17
C SER A 73 -12.03 -4.28 -11.20
N GLY A 74 -10.86 -4.65 -10.68
CA GLY A 74 -10.04 -3.73 -9.91
C GLY A 74 -9.52 -2.58 -10.78
N LYS A 75 -9.86 -1.34 -10.44
CA LYS A 75 -9.33 -0.14 -11.09
C LYS A 75 -8.26 0.50 -10.21
N ALA A 76 -7.07 0.69 -10.79
CA ALA A 76 -6.00 1.43 -10.13
C ALA A 76 -6.31 2.92 -10.11
N VAL A 77 -6.30 3.51 -8.92
CA VAL A 77 -6.40 4.95 -8.68
C VAL A 77 -5.05 5.44 -8.20
N GLU A 78 -4.45 6.40 -8.90
CA GLU A 78 -3.17 6.96 -8.50
C GLU A 78 -3.28 7.67 -7.15
N VAL A 79 -2.38 7.32 -6.23
CA VAL A 79 -2.23 7.99 -4.93
C VAL A 79 -0.96 8.86 -4.93
N PHE A 80 0.11 8.38 -5.57
CA PHE A 80 1.37 9.09 -5.65
C PHE A 80 2.18 8.67 -6.87
N ARG A 81 2.87 9.64 -7.48
CA ARG A 81 3.88 9.43 -8.53
C ARG A 81 5.10 10.29 -8.19
N LYS A 82 6.29 9.70 -8.27
CA LYS A 82 7.55 10.44 -8.17
C LYS A 82 7.83 11.09 -9.53
N GLY A 83 7.85 12.42 -9.57
CA GLY A 83 8.20 13.20 -10.76
C GLY A 83 9.68 13.12 -11.12
#